data_AF-A0A1V3XPU8-F1
#
_entry.id   AF-A0A1V3XPU8-F1
#
_cell.length_a   1.000
_cell.length_b   1.000
_cell.length_c   1.000
_cell.angle_alpha   90.00
_cell.angle_beta   90.00
_cell.angle_gamma   90.00
#
_symmetry.space_group_name_H-M   'P 1'
#
loop_
_entity.id
_entity.type
_entity.pdbx_description
1 polymer ?
#
loop_
_entity_poly.entity_id
_entity_poly.type
_entity_poly.pdbx_seq_one_letter_code
_entity_poly.pdbx_strand_id
1 'polypeptide(L)' 'MTFRAADAMSLPVAEPFDVIVSKDTFEHAPDVASLLKALDKQLARPQGILYAGFSPLYYSPYGDHGRTG' A
#
# COMPACT_ATOMS: atom_id res chain seq x y z
N MET A 1 6.80 -15.18 11.75
CA MET A 1 6.24 -14.36 10.66
C MET A 1 4.73 -14.57 10.67
N THR A 2 3.95 -13.49 10.80
CA THR A 2 2.48 -13.57 10.87
C THR A 2 1.90 -12.99 9.60
N PHE A 3 1.13 -13.78 8.87
CA PHE A 3 0.39 -13.31 7.70
C PHE A 3 -1.03 -12.94 8.11
N ARG A 4 -1.55 -11.82 7.59
CA ARG A 4 -2.93 -11.36 7.80
C ARG A 4 -3.49 -10.80 6.49
N ALA A 5 -4.67 -11.27 6.11
CA ALA A 5 -5.48 -10.61 5.09
C ALA A 5 -6.35 -9.56 5.79
N ALA A 6 -6.10 -8.28 5.52
CA ALA A 6 -6.80 -7.15 6.13
C ALA A 6 -6.86 -5.97 5.16
N ASP A 7 -7.78 -5.05 5.40
CA ASP A 7 -7.83 -3.77 4.68
C ASP A 7 -6.69 -2.87 5.15
N ALA A 8 -5.88 -2.39 4.21
CA ALA A 8 -4.77 -1.47 4.47
C ALA A 8 -5.24 -0.11 4.99
N MET A 9 -6.50 0.27 4.72
CA MET A 9 -7.13 1.49 5.26
C MET A 9 -7.50 1.35 6.74
N SER A 10 -7.57 0.13 7.27
CA SER A 10 -7.97 -0.16 8.65
C SER A 10 -7.19 -1.35 9.23
N LEU A 11 -5.86 -1.26 9.22
CA LEU A 11 -5.00 -2.34 9.69
C LEU A 11 -5.23 -2.64 11.18
N PRO A 12 -5.56 -3.90 11.55
CA PRO A 12 -5.78 -4.29 12.94
C PRO A 12 -4.45 -4.61 13.62
N VAL A 13 -3.63 -3.58 13.83
CA VAL A 13 -2.29 -3.69 14.43
C VAL A 13 -2.32 -3.07 15.82
N ALA A 14 -1.70 -3.77 16.79
CA ALA A 14 -1.63 -3.28 18.17
C ALA A 14 -0.53 -2.24 18.35
N GLU A 15 0.51 -2.32 17.53
CA GLU A 15 1.67 -1.43 17.55
C GLU A 15 1.98 -0.94 16.12
N PRO A 16 2.49 0.30 15.99
CA PRO A 16 2.90 0.86 14.71
C PRO A 16 4.22 0.24 14.21
N PHE A 17 4.57 0.53 12.96
CA PHE A 17 5.73 -0.04 12.26
C PHE A 17 6.87 0.98 12.12
N ASP A 18 8.12 0.52 12.29
CA ASP A 18 9.29 1.33 11.92
C ASP A 18 9.47 1.42 10.40
N VAL A 19 9.07 0.36 9.69
CA VAL A 19 9.23 0.21 8.24
C VAL A 19 7.98 -0.42 7.64
N ILE A 20 7.48 0.18 6.56
CA ILE A 20 6.42 -0.38 5.71
C ILE A 20 7.02 -0.63 4.32
N VAL A 21 6.74 -1.79 3.75
CA VAL A 21 7.11 -2.12 2.36
C VAL A 21 5.83 -2.34 1.58
N SER A 22 5.63 -1.55 0.53
CA SER A 22 4.52 -1.65 -0.40
C SER A 22 5.08 -1.85 -1.80
N LYS A 23 4.65 -2.90 -2.49
CA LYS A 23 5.12 -3.24 -3.83
C LYS A 23 3.91 -3.52 -4.71
N ASP A 24 3.85 -2.83 -5.84
CA ASP A 24 2.81 -3.00 -6.87
C ASP A 24 1.37 -2.90 -6.30
N THR A 25 1.18 -2.16 -5.21
CA THR A 25 -0.11 -2.06 -4.51
C THR A 25 -0.87 -0.79 -4.89
N PHE A 26 -0.15 0.32 -5.07
CA PHE A 26 -0.77 1.62 -5.29
C PHE A 26 -1.49 1.74 -6.63
N GLU A 27 -1.12 0.96 -7.65
CA GLU A 27 -1.84 0.90 -8.93
C GLU A 27 -3.26 0.34 -8.81
N HIS A 28 -3.55 -0.36 -7.72
CA HIS A 28 -4.86 -0.91 -7.41
C HIS A 28 -5.64 -0.07 -6.39
N ALA A 29 -5.03 0.99 -5.86
CA ALA A 29 -5.67 1.85 -4.88
C ALA A 29 -6.53 2.90 -5.61
N PRO A 30 -7.85 2.96 -5.33
CA PRO A 30 -8.73 3.95 -5.97
C PRO A 30 -8.41 5.40 -5.54
N ASP A 31 -7.87 5.56 -4.33
CA ASP A 31 -7.36 6.82 -3.80
C ASP A 31 -6.00 6.58 -3.12
N VAL A 32 -4.93 6.78 -3.89
CA VAL A 32 -3.55 6.63 -3.43
C VAL A 32 -3.23 7.61 -2.30
N ALA A 33 -3.76 8.84 -2.34
CA ALA A 33 -3.45 9.86 -1.35
C ALA A 33 -4.04 9.50 0.03
N SER A 34 -5.26 8.99 0.05
CA SER A 34 -5.89 8.50 1.29
C SER A 34 -5.18 7.28 1.84
N LEU A 35 -4.76 6.34 0.98
CA LEU A 35 -3.98 5.17 1.40
C LEU A 35 -2.63 5.57 2.00
N LEU A 36 -1.88 6.48 1.37
CA LEU A 36 -0.62 6.98 1.90
C LEU A 36 -0.79 7.61 3.29
N LYS A 37 -1.85 8.41 3.51
CA LYS A 37 -2.18 8.97 4.83
C LYS A 37 -2.54 7.90 5.86
N ALA A 38 -3.21 6.82 5.44
CA ALA A 38 -3.53 5.71 6.34
C ALA A 38 -2.26 4.96 6.77
N LEU A 39 -1.34 4.71 5.82
CA LEU A 39 -0.05 4.07 6.09
C LEU A 39 0.87 4.96 6.96
N ASP A 40 0.89 6.27 6.72
CA ASP A 40 1.68 7.23 7.52
C ASP A 40 1.30 7.19 9.01
N LYS A 41 0.00 7.10 9.32
CA LYS A 41 -0.49 6.93 10.70
C LYS A 41 -0.01 5.65 11.38
N GLN A 42 0.41 4.66 10.60
CA GLN A 42 0.94 3.40 11.12
C GLN A 42 2.46 3.43 11.28
N LEU A 43 3.14 4.53 10.97
CA LEU A 43 4.57 4.66 11.23
C LEU A 43 4.80 5.03 12.70
N ALA A 44 5.74 4.33 13.33
CA ALA A 44 6.03 4.49 14.76
C ALA A 44 6.64 5.86 15.12
N ARG A 45 7.15 6.60 14.13
CA ARG A 45 7.86 7.86 14.32
C ARG A 45 7.84 8.73 13.05
N PRO A 46 8.07 10.04 13.16
CA PRO A 46 8.12 10.94 12.00
C PRO A 46 9.24 10.62 10.98
N GLN A 47 10.24 9.81 11.37
CA GLN A 47 11.29 9.28 10.48
C GLN A 47 11.10 7.79 10.17
N GLY A 48 9.89 7.26 10.31
CA GLY A 48 9.54 5.93 9.82
C GLY A 48 9.68 5.86 8.30
N ILE A 49 9.95 4.68 7.76
CA ILE A 49 10.28 4.53 6.34
C ILE A 49 9.17 3.75 5.63
N LEU A 50 8.63 4.33 4.56
CA LEU A 50 7.79 3.63 3.59
C LEU A 50 8.61 3.38 2.32
N TYR A 51 8.92 2.12 2.03
CA TYR A 51 9.45 1.71 0.74
C TYR A 51 8.29 1.45 -0.22
N ALA A 52 8.14 2.35 -1.20
CA ALA A 52 7.14 2.23 -2.26
C ALA A 52 7.83 1.74 -3.55
N GLY A 53 7.61 0.48 -3.91
CA GLY A 53 8.06 -0.11 -5.16
C GLY A 53 6.95 -0.09 -6.19
N PHE A 54 7.26 0.46 -7.36
CA PHE A 54 6.42 0.39 -8.56
C PHE A 54 7.21 -0.34 -9.63
N SER A 55 6.70 -1.47 -10.10
CA SER A 55 7.17 -2.09 -11.34
C SER A 55 6.52 -1.37 -12.54
N PRO A 56 7.03 -1.53 -13.78
CA PRO A 56 6.74 -0.59 -14.87
C PRO A 56 5.24 -0.47 -15.10
N LEU A 57 4.76 0.72 -15.50
CA LEU A 57 3.38 0.96 -15.94
C LEU A 57 3.02 -0.13 -16.96
N TYR A 58 2.36 -1.19 -16.51
CA TYR A 58 2.28 -2.42 -17.27
C TYR A 58 1.45 -2.16 -18.54
N TYR A 59 2.11 -2.24 -19.69
CA TYR A 59 1.44 -2.51 -20.96
C TYR A 59 1.18 -4.01 -21.04
N SER A 60 0.01 -4.43 -20.58
CA SER A 60 -0.48 -5.79 -20.82
C SER A 60 -1.21 -5.82 -22.17
N PRO A 61 -0.85 -6.73 -23.10
CA PRO A 61 -1.61 -6.91 -24.34
C PRO A 61 -3.02 -7.48 -24.10
N TYR A 62 -3.33 -7.91 -22.87
CA TYR A 62 -4.64 -8.42 -22.46
C TYR A 62 -5.50 -7.39 -21.72
N GLY A 63 -5.08 -6.11 -21.68
CA GLY A 63 -5.83 -5.02 -21.04
C GLY A 63 -5.41 -4.73 -19.61
N ASP A 64 -6.03 -3.71 -19.02
CA ASP A 64 -5.83 -3.27 -17.65
C ASP A 64 -6.36 -4.31 -16.63
N HIS A 65 -6.09 -4.12 -15.34
CA HIS A 65 -6.55 -4.98 -14.24
C HIS A 65 -8.08 -4.94 -14.00
N GLY A 66 -8.88 -4.80 -15.07
CA GLY A 66 -10.33 -4.95 -15.06
C GLY A 66 -11.07 -3.86 -14.28
N ARG A 67 -10.56 -2.63 -14.26
CA ARG A 67 -11.28 -1.48 -13.68
C ARG A 67 -11.20 -0.28 -14.62
N THR A 68 -11.68 -0.47 -15.83
CA THR A 68 -12.21 0.64 -16.63
C THR A 68 -13.49 1.12 -15.96
N GLY A 69 -13.53 2.40 -15.59
CA GLY A 69 -14.63 3.02 -14.87
C GLY A 69 -15.97 2.99 -15.60
#